data_AF-A0A3M2SSE4-F1
#
_entry.id   AF-A0A3M2SSE4-F1
#
_cell.length_a   1.000
_cell.length_b   1.000
_cell.length_c   1.000
_cell.angle_alpha   90.00
_cell.angle_beta   90.00
_cell.angle_gamma   90.00
#
_symmetry.space_group_name_H-M   'P 1'
#
loop_
_entity.id
_entity.type
_entity.pdbx_description
1 polymer ?
#
loop_
_entity_poly.entity_id
_entity_poly.type
_entity_poly.pdbx_seq_one_letter_code
_entity_poly.pdbx_strand_id
1 'polypeptide(L)'
;MGTYIILDHIEIARAAGLPYVYLGYWVPGSRKMDYKARFSALEIYKGGVWQDIGNPEDHSNEAHPLSVDPIVEQVARIALPQFDR
;
A
#
# COMPACT_ATOMS: atom_id res chain seq x y z
N MET A 1 -12.15 -1.33 -12.87
CA MET A 1 -12.94 -0.60 -11.85
C MET A 1 -12.08 -0.11 -10.70
N GLY A 2 -11.31 -0.97 -10.02
CA GLY A 2 -10.45 -0.54 -8.90
C GLY A 2 -9.48 0.61 -9.21
N THR A 3 -8.85 0.62 -10.40
CA THR A 3 -7.95 1.71 -10.84
C THR A 3 -8.63 3.08 -10.86
N TYR A 4 -9.88 3.17 -11.35
CA TYR A 4 -10.60 4.43 -11.45
C TYR A 4 -10.91 5.02 -10.07
N ILE A 5 -11.26 4.16 -9.10
CA ILE A 5 -11.48 4.59 -7.71
C ILE A 5 -10.21 5.17 -7.11
N ILE A 6 -9.05 4.55 -7.37
CA ILE A 6 -7.76 5.05 -6.89
C ILE A 6 -7.46 6.43 -7.48
N LEU A 7 -7.63 6.58 -8.80
CA LEU A 7 -7.38 7.86 -9.48
C LEU A 7 -8.30 8.97 -8.96
N ASP A 8 -9.58 8.66 -8.73
CA ASP A 8 -10.54 9.60 -8.13
C ASP A 8 -10.09 10.06 -6.72
N HIS A 9 -9.66 9.12 -5.87
CA HIS A 9 -9.16 9.47 -4.53
C HIS A 9 -7.87 10.29 -4.58
N ILE A 10 -6.99 10.06 -5.58
CA ILE A 10 -5.78 10.87 -5.79
C ILE A 10 -6.16 12.32 -6.12
N GLU A 11 -7.17 12.54 -6.96
CA GLU A 11 -7.63 13.89 -7.28
C GLU A 11 -8.27 14.58 -6.06
N ILE A 12 -9.05 13.85 -5.25
CA ILE A 12 -9.60 14.37 -3.99
C ILE A 12 -8.47 14.75 -3.01
N ALA A 13 -7.48 13.88 -2.83
CA ALA A 13 -6.33 14.15 -1.96
C ALA A 13 -5.54 15.37 -2.43
N ARG A 14 -5.28 15.48 -3.74
CA ARG A 14 -4.62 16.63 -4.36
C ARG A 14 -5.39 17.92 -4.10
N ALA A 15 -6.70 17.93 -4.32
CA ALA A 15 -7.54 19.10 -4.08
C ALA A 15 -7.57 19.51 -2.60
N ALA A 16 -7.44 18.55 -1.68
CA ALA A 16 -7.37 18.77 -0.24
C ALA A 16 -5.96 19.09 0.28
N GLY A 17 -4.93 19.10 -0.57
CA GLY A 17 -3.54 19.28 -0.15
C GLY A 17 -3.00 18.12 0.71
N LEU A 18 -3.57 16.92 0.56
CA LEU A 18 -3.13 15.71 1.24
C LEU A 18 -2.03 15.00 0.42
N PRO A 19 -0.91 14.62 1.05
CA PRO A 19 0.22 14.09 0.29
C PRO A 19 0.07 12.61 -0.07
N TYR A 20 -0.86 11.87 0.55
CA TYR A 20 -1.04 10.43 0.34
C TYR A 20 -2.50 10.00 0.31
N VAL A 21 -2.74 8.90 -0.41
CA VAL A 21 -3.98 8.11 -0.35
C VAL A 21 -3.65 6.76 0.25
N TYR A 22 -4.22 6.43 1.41
CA TYR A 22 -4.07 5.10 1.98
C TYR A 22 -4.95 4.08 1.24
N LEU A 23 -4.33 3.18 0.48
CA LEU A 23 -5.03 2.19 -0.34
C LEU A 23 -5.45 0.93 0.42
N GLY A 24 -5.16 0.84 1.72
CA GLY A 24 -5.36 -0.36 2.53
C GLY A 24 -4.36 -1.48 2.21
N TYR A 25 -4.58 -2.66 2.80
CA TYR A 25 -3.69 -3.80 2.57
C TYR A 25 -3.68 -4.26 1.10
N TRP A 26 -2.59 -4.91 0.72
CA TRP A 26 -2.40 -5.56 -0.56
C TRP A 26 -1.88 -6.97 -0.32
N VAL A 27 -2.39 -7.95 -1.07
CA VAL A 27 -1.98 -9.35 -0.96
C VAL A 27 -1.24 -9.72 -2.25
N PRO A 28 0.07 -9.98 -2.18
CA PRO A 28 0.86 -10.48 -3.31
C PRO A 28 0.21 -11.71 -3.96
N GLY A 29 0.24 -11.79 -5.29
CA GLY A 29 -0.37 -12.90 -6.05
C GLY A 29 -1.90 -12.89 -6.12
N SER A 30 -2.60 -12.00 -5.40
CA SER A 30 -4.06 -11.87 -5.50
C SER A 30 -4.47 -11.20 -6.81
N ARG A 31 -5.06 -11.97 -7.73
CA ARG A 31 -5.61 -11.45 -9.00
C ARG A 31 -6.59 -10.29 -8.79
N LYS A 32 -7.34 -10.29 -7.68
CA LYS A 32 -8.30 -9.22 -7.37
C LYS A 32 -7.61 -7.89 -7.01
N MET A 33 -6.36 -7.95 -6.53
CA MET A 33 -5.65 -6.79 -5.96
C MET A 33 -4.38 -6.41 -6.74
N ASP A 34 -4.07 -7.12 -7.84
CA ASP A 34 -2.88 -6.90 -8.66
C ASP A 34 -2.76 -5.45 -9.16
N TYR A 35 -3.89 -4.81 -9.39
CA TYR A 35 -3.96 -3.49 -9.99
C TYR A 35 -3.38 -2.41 -9.09
N LYS A 36 -3.34 -2.63 -7.77
CA LYS A 36 -2.72 -1.68 -6.82
C LYS A 36 -1.21 -1.58 -7.05
N ALA A 37 -0.55 -2.70 -7.34
CA ALA A 37 0.90 -2.75 -7.53
C ALA A 37 1.39 -2.12 -8.84
N ARG A 38 0.48 -1.67 -9.71
CA ARG A 38 0.81 -1.06 -11.01
C ARG A 38 1.04 0.46 -10.94
N PHE A 39 0.80 1.08 -9.78
CA PHE A 39 1.04 2.50 -9.58
C PHE A 39 2.51 2.73 -9.22
N SER A 40 3.22 3.54 -10.01
CA SER A 40 4.66 3.75 -9.84
C SER A 40 5.05 4.46 -8.53
N ALA A 41 4.14 5.22 -7.94
CA ALA A 41 4.33 5.90 -6.66
C ALA A 41 3.81 5.09 -5.46
N LEU A 42 3.56 3.78 -5.63
CA LEU A 42 3.06 2.95 -4.55
C LEU A 42 4.17 2.62 -3.54
N GLU A 43 3.91 2.96 -2.28
CA GLU A 43 4.68 2.51 -1.13
C GLU A 43 3.95 1.39 -0.39
N ILE A 44 4.73 0.53 0.27
CA ILE A 44 4.23 -0.51 1.19
C ILE A 44 4.78 -0.26 2.60
N TYR A 45 4.00 -0.66 3.61
CA TYR A 45 4.46 -0.66 4.99
C TYR A 45 4.99 -2.04 5.35
N LYS A 46 6.30 -2.14 5.58
CA LYS A 46 6.99 -3.40 5.88
C LYS A 46 8.09 -3.17 6.90
N GLY A 47 8.19 -4.04 7.89
CA GLY A 47 9.24 -3.94 8.92
C GLY A 47 9.17 -2.65 9.74
N GLY A 48 7.97 -2.04 9.87
CA GLY A 48 7.79 -0.80 10.62
C GLY A 48 8.11 0.48 9.84
N VAL A 49 8.38 0.39 8.54
CA VAL A 49 8.73 1.54 7.69
C VAL A 49 7.95 1.53 6.38
N TRP A 50 7.63 2.73 5.89
CA TRP A 50 7.16 2.93 4.52
C TRP A 50 8.35 2.90 3.56
N GLN A 51 8.19 2.22 2.44
CA GLN A 51 9.20 2.11 1.39
C GLN A 51 8.52 1.88 0.04
N ASP A 52 9.21 2.25 -1.05
CA ASP A 52 8.76 1.93 -2.41
C ASP A 52 8.50 0.42 -2.55
N ILE A 53 7.44 0.06 -3.28
CA ILE A 53 7.11 -1.36 -3.52
C ILE A 53 8.23 -2.10 -4.29
N GLY A 54 9.06 -1.40 -5.07
CA GLY A 54 10.07 -2.03 -5.92
C GLY A 54 9.42 -2.97 -6.94
N ASN A 55 9.96 -4.18 -7.11
CA ASN A 55 9.34 -5.21 -7.95
C ASN A 55 8.24 -5.96 -7.17
N PRO A 56 6.96 -5.88 -7.56
CA PRO A 56 5.86 -6.52 -6.84
C PRO A 56 6.00 -8.05 -6.69
N GLU A 57 6.67 -8.71 -7.65
CA GLU A 57 6.89 -10.16 -7.63
C GLU A 57 7.83 -10.60 -6.49
N ASP A 58 8.69 -9.71 -6.00
CA ASP A 58 9.62 -10.04 -4.91
C ASP A 58 8.86 -10.29 -3.58
N HIS A 59 7.64 -9.75 -3.46
CA HIS A 59 6.80 -9.88 -2.26
C HIS A 59 5.89 -11.12 -2.28
N SER A 60 5.82 -11.87 -3.39
CA SER A 60 4.94 -13.06 -3.50
C SER A 60 5.37 -14.21 -2.60
N ASN A 61 6.68 -14.37 -2.40
CA ASN A 61 7.27 -15.45 -1.61
C ASN A 61 7.21 -15.20 -0.10
N GLU A 62 6.95 -13.96 0.31
CA GLU A 62 6.90 -13.56 1.71
C GLU A 62 5.51 -13.74 2.32
N ALA A 63 4.46 -13.94 1.52
CA ALA A 63 3.08 -14.14 1.98
C ALA A 63 2.83 -15.50 2.67
N HIS A 64 3.87 -16.19 3.15
CA HIS A 64 3.71 -17.43 3.91
C HIS A 64 3.03 -17.13 5.26
N PRO A 65 1.90 -17.77 5.61
CA PRO A 65 1.10 -17.46 6.81
C PRO A 65 1.85 -17.65 8.14
N LEU A 66 2.98 -18.35 8.13
CA LEU A 66 3.83 -18.60 9.30
C LEU A 66 5.03 -17.63 9.40
N SER A 67 5.20 -16.75 8.41
CA SER A 67 6.38 -15.88 8.27
C SER A 67 6.06 -14.39 8.39
N VAL A 68 4.78 -14.01 8.47
CA VAL A 68 4.35 -12.61 8.57
C VAL A 68 3.30 -12.46 9.67
N ASP A 69 3.40 -11.39 10.45
CA ASP A 69 2.38 -11.01 11.42
C ASP A 69 0.99 -10.95 10.76
N PRO A 70 -0.11 -11.27 11.46
CA PRO A 70 -1.46 -11.10 10.93
C PRO A 70 -1.69 -9.68 10.41
N ILE A 71 -2.45 -9.52 9.32
CA ILE A 71 -2.76 -8.20 8.72
C ILE A 71 -3.27 -7.21 9.77
N VAL A 72 -4.07 -7.67 10.74
CA VAL A 72 -4.59 -6.85 11.84
C VAL A 72 -3.46 -6.23 12.67
N GLU A 73 -2.43 -7.01 12.99
CA GLU A 73 -1.28 -6.51 13.74
C GLU A 73 -0.43 -5.54 12.91
N GLN A 74 -0.23 -5.85 11.63
CA GLN A 74 0.49 -4.95 10.72
C GLN A 74 -0.20 -3.59 10.61
N VAL A 75 -1.54 -3.58 10.46
CA VAL A 75 -2.33 -2.35 10.39
C VAL A 75 -2.30 -1.58 11.70
N ALA A 76 -2.35 -2.26 12.85
CA ALA A 76 -2.26 -1.63 14.16
C ALA A 76 -0.91 -0.92 14.39
N ARG A 77 0.15 -1.36 13.72
CA ARG A 77 1.50 -0.79 13.81
C ARG A 77 1.74 0.36 12.81
N ILE A 78 0.80 0.68 11.93
CA ILE A 78 1.01 1.74 10.92
C ILE A 78 1.20 3.09 11.61
N ALA A 79 2.39 3.66 11.43
CA ALA A 79 2.63 5.08 11.62
C ALA A 79 2.61 5.74 10.25
N LEU A 80 1.78 6.77 10.06
CA LEU A 80 1.83 7.55 8.83
C LEU A 80 3.14 8.36 8.80
N PRO A 81 3.77 8.55 7.62
CA PRO A 81 4.93 9.40 7.55
C PRO A 81 4.53 10.82 7.99
N GLN A 82 5.36 11.44 8.84
CA GLN A 82 5.12 12.80 9.30
C GLN A 82 5.57 13.77 8.22
N PHE A 83 4.72 14.75 7.89
CA PHE A 83 5.04 15.80 6.93
C PHE A 83 5.04 17.15 7.62
N ASP A 84 6.18 17.82 7.56
CA ASP A 84 6.25 19.26 7.83
C ASP A 84 5.62 20.00 6.64
N ARG A 85 4.68 20.91 6.92
CA ARG A 85 4.02 21.76 5.91
C ARG A 85 4.92 22.89 5.45
#